data_AF-A0A6B1ETK6-F1
#
_entry.id   AF-A0A6B1ETK6-F1
#
_cell.length_a   1.000
_cell.length_b   1.000
_cell.length_c   1.000
_cell.angle_alpha   90.00
_cell.angle_beta   90.00
_cell.angle_gamma   90.00
#
_symmetry.space_group_name_H-M   'P 1'
#
loop_
_entity.id
_entity.type
_entity.pdbx_description
1 polymer ?
#
loop_
_entity_poly.entity_id
_entity_poly.type
_entity_poly.pdbx_seq_one_letter_code
_entity_poly.pdbx_strand_id
1 'polypeptide(L)'
;MVPPDHTSPEITGGTVFDGEEDVDPEVINGGGVIEITFSEEVSGNIALQTEGGDDVGWIGKVEGTKGTLELVKGKEIGNETTYVIKGRVADAAGNKTDVSITFTTKGKE
;
A
#
# COMPACT_ATOMS: atom_id res chain seq x y z
N MET A 1 31.62 -14.55 9.77
CA MET A 1 31.21 -13.29 9.11
C MET A 1 30.06 -13.68 8.19
N VAL A 2 28.86 -13.16 8.44
CA VAL A 2 27.73 -13.33 7.53
C VAL A 2 28.00 -12.40 6.33
N PRO A 3 27.82 -12.84 5.07
CA PRO A 3 27.94 -11.94 3.94
C PRO A 3 26.99 -10.74 4.10
N PRO A 4 27.37 -9.54 3.63
CA PRO A 4 26.44 -8.41 3.59
C PRO A 4 25.21 -8.81 2.78
N ASP A 5 24.03 -8.54 3.32
CA ASP A 5 22.81 -8.67 2.55
C ASP A 5 22.74 -7.57 1.49
N HIS A 6 22.29 -7.95 0.30
CA HIS A 6 22.14 -7.09 -0.87
C HIS A 6 20.77 -7.28 -1.52
N THR A 7 19.84 -7.91 -0.82
CA THR A 7 18.53 -8.27 -1.35
C THR A 7 17.56 -7.16 -0.96
N SER A 8 16.96 -6.49 -1.95
CA SER A 8 15.91 -5.53 -1.66
C SER A 8 14.63 -6.25 -1.22
N PRO A 9 13.87 -5.67 -0.27
CA PRO A 9 12.57 -6.22 0.10
C PRO A 9 11.60 -6.21 -1.09
N GLU A 10 10.73 -7.21 -1.17
CA GLU A 10 9.77 -7.36 -2.26
C GLU A 10 8.33 -7.35 -1.72
N ILE A 11 7.38 -6.83 -2.50
CA ILE A 11 5.95 -6.93 -2.15
C ILE A 11 5.48 -8.33 -2.54
N THR A 12 5.04 -9.11 -1.56
CA THR A 12 4.64 -10.52 -1.74
C THR A 12 3.12 -10.71 -1.71
N GLY A 13 2.37 -9.71 -1.26
CA GLY A 13 0.91 -9.75 -1.24
C GLY A 13 0.28 -8.51 -0.63
N GLY A 14 -1.05 -8.51 -0.56
CA GLY A 14 -1.81 -7.42 0.06
C GLY A 14 -3.31 -7.55 -0.17
N THR A 15 -4.05 -6.53 0.26
CA THR A 15 -5.49 -6.39 -0.01
C THR A 15 -5.77 -6.02 -1.46
N VAL A 16 -4.86 -5.28 -2.10
CA VAL A 16 -4.93 -4.86 -3.51
C VAL A 16 -3.58 -5.11 -4.19
N PHE A 17 -3.61 -5.33 -5.50
CA PHE A 17 -2.42 -5.59 -6.33
C PHE A 17 -2.20 -4.50 -7.38
N ASP A 18 -0.98 -4.40 -7.90
CA ASP A 18 -0.65 -3.39 -8.92
C ASP A 18 -1.33 -3.72 -10.24
N GLY A 19 -2.05 -2.74 -10.79
CA GLY A 19 -2.90 -2.88 -11.96
C GLY A 19 -4.25 -3.55 -11.68
N GLU A 20 -4.65 -3.70 -10.41
CA GLU A 20 -5.94 -4.30 -10.08
C GLU A 20 -7.10 -3.37 -10.49
N GLU A 21 -8.03 -3.90 -11.27
CA GLU A 21 -9.23 -3.20 -11.73
C GLU A 21 -10.47 -3.77 -11.04
N ASP A 22 -11.58 -3.03 -11.10
CA ASP A 22 -12.87 -3.43 -10.52
C ASP A 22 -12.84 -3.71 -9.00
N VAL A 23 -11.97 -3.00 -8.27
CA VAL A 23 -11.91 -3.12 -6.80
C VAL A 23 -13.18 -2.56 -6.16
N ASP A 24 -13.83 -3.34 -5.30
CA ASP A 24 -15.02 -2.91 -4.55
C ASP A 24 -14.66 -1.85 -3.50
N PRO A 25 -15.00 -0.55 -3.68
CA PRO A 25 -14.68 0.47 -2.68
C PRO A 25 -15.44 0.24 -1.38
N GLU A 26 -16.63 -0.38 -1.42
CA GLU A 26 -17.40 -0.73 -0.22
C GLU A 26 -16.71 -1.80 0.62
N VAL A 27 -16.02 -2.75 0.01
CA VAL A 27 -15.23 -3.78 0.72
C VAL A 27 -14.02 -3.13 1.38
N ILE A 28 -13.31 -2.26 0.65
CA ILE A 28 -12.15 -1.54 1.19
C ILE A 28 -12.56 -0.58 2.33
N ASN A 29 -13.61 0.21 2.13
CA ASN A 29 -14.12 1.14 3.15
C ASN A 29 -14.73 0.39 4.34
N GLY A 30 -15.44 -0.72 4.10
CA GLY A 30 -16.05 -1.55 5.14
C GLY A 30 -15.03 -2.32 5.98
N GLY A 31 -13.94 -2.78 5.36
CA GLY A 31 -12.79 -3.33 6.07
C GLY A 31 -11.98 -2.27 6.80
N GLY A 32 -11.94 -1.04 6.26
CA GLY A 32 -11.26 0.11 6.86
C GLY A 32 -9.74 -0.04 6.94
N VAL A 33 -9.17 -1.06 6.29
CA VAL A 33 -7.74 -1.34 6.28
C VAL A 33 -7.32 -1.93 4.93
N ILE A 34 -6.19 -1.46 4.41
CA ILE A 34 -5.48 -2.07 3.29
C ILE A 34 -4.16 -2.60 3.85
N GLU A 35 -3.91 -3.89 3.69
CA GLU A 35 -2.66 -4.53 4.09
C GLU A 35 -1.76 -4.76 2.87
N ILE A 36 -0.44 -4.67 3.10
CA ILE A 36 0.63 -4.95 2.13
C ILE A 36 1.64 -5.82 2.87
N THR A 37 2.08 -6.90 2.25
CA THR A 37 3.04 -7.84 2.83
C THR A 37 4.35 -7.76 2.07
N PHE A 38 5.44 -7.71 2.82
CA PHE A 38 6.80 -7.68 2.30
C PHE A 38 7.51 -9.03 2.51
N SER A 39 8.51 -9.33 1.69
CA SER A 39 9.33 -10.56 1.78
C SER A 39 10.12 -10.66 3.08
N GLU A 40 10.39 -9.53 3.72
CA GLU A 40 11.23 -9.39 4.91
C GLU A 40 10.81 -8.20 5.77
N GLU A 41 11.46 -8.05 6.93
CA GLU A 41 11.19 -6.94 7.84
C GLU A 41 11.67 -5.62 7.25
N VAL A 42 10.75 -4.67 7.14
CA VAL A 42 11.01 -3.37 6.58
C VAL A 42 10.56 -2.25 7.50
N SER A 43 11.12 -1.07 7.28
CA SER A 43 10.73 0.17 7.94
C SER A 43 10.64 1.28 6.92
N GLY A 44 9.67 2.18 7.08
CA GLY A 44 9.44 3.26 6.13
C GLY A 44 8.06 3.86 6.25
N ASN A 45 7.57 4.40 5.14
CA ASN A 45 6.24 4.98 5.08
C ASN A 45 5.53 4.55 3.79
N ILE A 46 4.21 4.44 3.90
CA ILE A 46 3.29 4.26 2.79
C ILE A 46 2.15 5.27 2.95
N ALA A 47 1.56 5.69 1.84
CA ALA A 47 0.42 6.60 1.79
C ALA A 47 -0.48 6.20 0.63
N LEU A 48 -1.79 6.40 0.82
CA LEU A 48 -2.77 6.23 -0.25
C LEU A 48 -2.97 7.58 -0.93
N GLN A 49 -2.74 7.62 -2.24
CA GLN A 49 -2.90 8.81 -3.07
C GLN A 49 -3.88 8.52 -4.21
N THR A 50 -4.40 9.57 -4.84
CA THR A 50 -5.07 9.45 -6.14
C THR A 50 -4.03 9.36 -7.27
N GLU A 51 -4.45 8.98 -8.48
CA GLU A 51 -3.58 9.04 -9.68
C GLU A 51 -2.91 10.42 -9.87
N GLY A 52 -3.62 11.50 -9.51
CA GLY A 52 -3.11 12.88 -9.55
C GLY A 52 -2.06 13.21 -8.50
N GLY A 53 -1.83 12.31 -7.53
CA GLY A 53 -0.89 12.50 -6.42
C GLY A 53 -1.50 13.21 -5.20
N ASP A 54 -2.82 13.41 -5.16
CA ASP A 54 -3.48 13.94 -3.96
C ASP A 54 -3.54 12.89 -2.86
N ASP A 55 -3.15 13.26 -1.66
CA ASP A 55 -3.26 12.39 -0.49
C ASP A 55 -4.74 12.15 -0.13
N VAL A 56 -5.13 10.88 -0.05
CA VAL A 56 -6.51 10.50 0.27
C VAL A 56 -6.80 10.72 1.76
N GLY A 57 -5.77 10.80 2.60
CA GLY A 57 -5.90 11.04 4.05
C GLY A 57 -6.02 9.76 4.88
N TRP A 58 -5.54 8.63 4.37
CA TRP A 58 -5.43 7.38 5.13
C TRP A 58 -4.15 7.37 5.96
N ILE A 59 -4.18 6.70 7.12
CA ILE A 59 -3.00 6.60 7.99
C ILE A 59 -2.18 5.38 7.59
N GLY A 60 -1.02 5.62 6.98
CA GLY A 60 -0.06 4.57 6.66
C GLY A 60 0.87 4.25 7.82
N LYS A 61 1.09 2.95 8.06
CA LYS A 61 2.05 2.40 9.01
C LYS A 61 2.81 1.25 8.35
N VAL A 62 4.07 1.08 8.74
CA VAL A 62 4.91 -0.04 8.30
C VAL A 62 5.57 -0.62 9.54
N GLU A 63 5.27 -1.87 9.85
CA GLU A 63 5.79 -2.59 11.02
C GLU A 63 6.14 -4.03 10.65
N GLY A 64 7.41 -4.41 10.88
CA GLY A 64 7.91 -5.74 10.53
C GLY A 64 7.77 -6.01 9.03
N THR A 65 7.13 -7.12 8.68
CA THR A 65 6.90 -7.53 7.27
C THR A 65 5.61 -6.96 6.68
N LYS A 66 4.95 -5.99 7.34
CA LYS A 66 3.62 -5.51 6.94
C LYS A 66 3.55 -3.99 6.83
N GLY A 67 2.92 -3.54 5.75
CA GLY A 67 2.42 -2.17 5.59
C GLY A 67 0.91 -2.15 5.75
N THR A 68 0.37 -1.24 6.53
CA THR A 68 -1.07 -1.07 6.71
C THR A 68 -1.47 0.37 6.41
N LEU A 69 -2.59 0.55 5.71
CA LEU A 69 -3.25 1.84 5.55
C LEU A 69 -4.60 1.74 6.25
N GLU A 70 -4.81 2.58 7.25
CA GLU A 70 -6.05 2.62 8.02
C GLU A 70 -6.94 3.77 7.53
N LEU A 71 -8.23 3.46 7.30
CA LEU A 71 -9.23 4.44 6.91
C LEU A 71 -9.45 5.45 8.02
N VAL A 72 -9.40 6.74 7.65
CA VAL A 72 -9.83 7.83 8.52
C VAL A 72 -11.28 8.16 8.24
N LYS A 73 -12.07 8.39 9.29
CA LYS A 73 -13.49 8.75 9.16
C LYS A 73 -13.68 9.94 8.21
N GLY A 74 -14.49 9.75 7.16
CA GLY A 74 -14.76 10.75 6.13
C GLY A 74 -13.73 10.82 5.00
N LYS A 75 -12.77 9.89 4.96
CA LYS A 75 -11.76 9.72 3.89
C LYS A 75 -12.00 8.45 3.07
N GLU A 76 -13.27 8.06 2.96
CA GLU A 76 -13.70 6.90 2.21
C GLU A 76 -13.33 7.05 0.72
N ILE A 77 -12.88 5.95 0.11
CA ILE A 77 -12.61 5.92 -1.32
C ILE A 77 -13.91 5.80 -2.12
N GLY A 78 -13.95 6.42 -3.29
CA GLY A 78 -15.10 6.41 -4.20
C GLY A 78 -15.02 5.32 -5.26
N ASN A 79 -16.13 5.14 -5.98
CA ASN A 79 -16.21 4.34 -7.20
C ASN A 79 -15.50 5.03 -8.38
N GLU A 80 -15.18 4.27 -9.42
CA GLU A 80 -14.64 4.78 -10.70
C GLU A 80 -13.43 5.70 -10.52
N THR A 81 -12.58 5.39 -9.53
CA THR A 81 -11.45 6.23 -9.15
C THR A 81 -10.19 5.39 -9.06
N THR A 82 -9.13 5.85 -9.73
CA THR A 82 -7.80 5.24 -9.64
C THR A 82 -7.04 5.79 -8.45
N TYR A 83 -6.57 4.87 -7.61
CA TYR A 83 -5.76 5.13 -6.44
C TYR A 83 -4.38 4.53 -6.61
N VAL A 84 -3.39 5.14 -5.96
CA VAL A 84 -2.00 4.71 -5.97
C VAL A 84 -1.49 4.69 -4.54
N ILE A 85 -1.10 3.51 -4.08
CA ILE A 85 -0.35 3.40 -2.83
C ILE A 85 1.11 3.68 -3.15
N LYS A 86 1.63 4.77 -2.59
CA LYS A 86 3.03 5.16 -2.74
C LYS A 86 3.75 5.15 -1.43
N GLY A 87 5.01 4.78 -1.47
CA GLY A 87 5.85 4.75 -0.28
C GLY A 87 7.27 4.37 -0.58
N ARG A 88 8.08 4.38 0.47
CA ARG A 88 9.42 3.83 0.43
C ARG A 88 9.66 3.08 1.71
N VAL A 89 10.14 1.85 1.55
CA VAL A 89 10.52 0.97 2.64
C VAL A 89 11.98 0.56 2.49
N ALA A 90 12.61 0.24 3.61
CA ALA A 90 13.97 -0.28 3.65
C ALA A 90 14.10 -1.36 4.72
N ASP A 91 14.93 -2.37 4.45
CA ASP A 91 15.25 -3.39 5.44
C ASP A 91 16.38 -2.93 6.38
N ALA A 92 16.76 -3.79 7.34
CA ALA A 92 17.76 -3.49 8.35
C ALA A 92 19.21 -3.33 7.80
N ALA A 93 19.54 -3.95 6.68
CA ALA A 93 20.79 -3.75 5.93
C ALA A 93 20.76 -2.48 5.06
N GLY A 94 19.58 -1.87 4.88
CA GLY A 94 19.41 -0.59 4.21
C GLY A 94 19.18 -0.70 2.71
N ASN A 95 18.86 -1.89 2.19
CA ASN A 95 18.34 -2.00 0.83
C ASN A 95 16.94 -1.37 0.81
N LYS A 96 16.59 -0.76 -0.32
CA LYS A 96 15.38 0.07 -0.44
C LYS A 96 14.47 -0.50 -1.50
N THR A 97 13.18 -0.32 -1.26
CA THR A 97 12.13 -0.64 -2.21
C THR A 97 11.13 0.49 -2.24
N ASP A 98 10.88 1.00 -3.44
CA ASP A 98 9.83 1.98 -3.69
C ASP A 98 8.51 1.22 -3.87
N VAL A 99 7.51 1.56 -3.04
CA VAL A 99 6.17 0.99 -3.12
C VAL A 99 5.36 1.84 -4.09
N SER A 100 4.80 1.20 -5.11
CA SER A 100 3.89 1.81 -6.08
C SER A 100 2.87 0.76 -6.52
N ILE A 101 1.71 0.76 -5.90
CA ILE A 101 0.60 -0.16 -6.20
C ILE A 101 -0.56 0.67 -6.73
N THR A 102 -0.90 0.52 -8.00
CA THR A 102 -2.03 1.21 -8.63
C THR A 102 -3.24 0.30 -8.68
N PHE A 103 -4.41 0.77 -8.26
CA PHE A 103 -5.66 0.03 -8.39
C PHE A 103 -6.83 0.96 -8.72
N THR A 104 -7.82 0.44 -9.43
CA THR A 104 -8.99 1.20 -9.88
C THR A 104 -10.26 0.60 -9.26
N THR A 105 -11.06 1.45 -8.63
CA THR A 105 -12.32 1.02 -8.03
C THR A 105 -13.41 0.84 -9.08
N LYS A 106 -14.27 -0.17 -8.88
CA LYS A 106 -15.34 -0.49 -9.81
C LYS A 106 -16.37 0.64 -9.98
N GLY A 107 -17.07 0.56 -11.12
CA GLY A 107 -18.27 1.33 -11.47
C GLY A 107 -19.34 1.37 -10.38
N LYS A 108 -20.18 2.42 -10.37
CA LYS A 108 -21.50 2.28 -9.75
C LYS A 108 -22.37 1.41 -10.66
N GLU A 109 -22.83 0.28 -10.14
CA GLU A 109 -23.93 -0.51 -10.75
C GLU A 109 -25.30 0.13 -10.50
#